data_AF-A0A225UHA6-F1
#
_entry.id   AF-A0A225UHA6-F1
#
_cell.length_a   1.000
_cell.length_b   1.000
_cell.length_c   1.000
_cell.angle_alpha   90.00
_cell.angle_beta   90.00
_cell.angle_gamma   90.00
#
_symmetry.space_group_name_H-M   'P 1'
#
loop_
_entity.id
_entity.type
_entity.pdbx_description
1 polymer ?
#
loop_
_entity_poly.entity_id
_entity_poly.type
_entity_poly.pdbx_seq_one_letter_code
_entity_poly.pdbx_strand_id
1 'polypeptide(L)'
;MSLGRLNAVQRHLSMSYTSPVTSHILDTSLGRPAANVRVELQQLQSNEWRRVSEGRTNADGRVATHLVPEASVFHAGTYRMVFYTQEYFETNGISEFF
;
A
#
# COMPACT_ATOMS: atom_id res chain seq x y z
N MET A 1 -42.54 -2.55 5.92
CA MET A 1 -41.53 -3.63 5.94
C MET A 1 -40.16 -3.01 5.73
N SER A 2 -39.18 -3.44 6.52
CA SER A 2 -37.98 -2.70 6.89
C SER A 2 -36.89 -2.71 5.80
N LEU A 3 -36.73 -1.60 5.07
CA LEU A 3 -35.58 -1.39 4.17
C LEU A 3 -34.31 -0.90 4.91
N GLY A 4 -34.46 -0.37 6.14
CA GLY A 4 -33.34 0.14 6.93
C GLY A 4 -32.46 -0.94 7.58
N ARG A 5 -33.01 -2.13 7.83
CA ARG A 5 -32.26 -3.23 8.46
C ARG A 5 -31.29 -3.92 7.51
N LEU A 6 -31.56 -3.91 6.20
CA LEU A 6 -30.67 -4.53 5.20
C LEU A 6 -29.33 -3.77 5.07
N ASN A 7 -29.36 -2.44 5.09
CA ASN A 7 -28.13 -1.63 5.05
C ASN A 7 -27.27 -1.76 6.32
N ALA A 8 -27.90 -1.99 7.48
CA ALA A 8 -27.20 -2.17 8.75
C ALA A 8 -26.50 -3.54 8.84
N VAL A 9 -27.09 -4.59 8.27
CA VAL A 9 -26.48 -5.93 8.22
C VAL A 9 -25.37 -6.00 7.16
N GLN A 10 -25.49 -5.28 6.04
CA GLN A 10 -24.43 -5.18 5.02
C GLN A 10 -23.13 -4.55 5.58
N ARG A 11 -23.25 -3.62 6.53
CA ARG A 11 -22.09 -3.00 7.22
C ARG A 11 -21.44 -3.91 8.26
N HIS A 12 -22.12 -4.96 8.70
CA HIS A 12 -21.65 -5.85 9.77
C HIS A 12 -20.98 -7.14 9.24
N LEU A 13 -21.06 -7.40 7.94
CA LEU A 13 -20.36 -8.50 7.26
C LEU A 13 -19.09 -8.03 6.54
N SER A 14 -18.41 -6.99 7.05
CA SER A 14 -17.04 -6.71 6.60
C SER A 14 -16.14 -7.85 7.09
N MET A 15 -16.04 -8.93 6.31
CA MET A 15 -14.78 -9.66 6.26
C MET A 15 -13.71 -8.59 6.08
N SER A 16 -12.84 -8.41 7.07
CA SER A 16 -11.75 -7.43 6.98
C SER A 16 -10.91 -7.81 5.78
N TYR A 17 -11.10 -7.09 4.66
CA TYR A 17 -10.34 -7.34 3.47
C TYR A 17 -8.86 -7.18 3.81
N THR A 18 -8.10 -8.27 3.65
CA THR A 18 -6.65 -8.23 3.83
C THR A 18 -6.02 -8.24 2.46
N SER A 19 -5.32 -7.17 2.14
CA SER A 19 -4.60 -7.06 0.87
C SER A 19 -3.62 -8.24 0.74
N PRO A 20 -3.64 -9.00 -0.38
CA PRO A 20 -2.70 -10.10 -0.62
C PRO A 20 -1.25 -9.63 -0.74
N VAL A 21 -1.05 -8.33 -0.99
CA VAL A 21 0.27 -7.68 -0.96
C VAL A 21 0.30 -6.68 0.19
N THR A 22 1.30 -6.80 1.06
CA THR A 22 1.57 -5.86 2.15
C THR A 22 3.04 -5.45 2.12
N SER A 23 3.38 -4.35 2.79
CA SER A 23 4.75 -3.88 2.92
C SER A 23 5.01 -3.34 4.32
N HIS A 24 6.27 -3.42 4.74
CA HIS A 24 6.80 -2.85 5.97
C HIS A 24 8.22 -2.37 5.69
N ILE A 25 8.49 -1.09 5.96
CA ILE A 25 9.77 -0.44 5.67
C ILE A 25 10.44 -0.08 6.98
N LEU A 26 11.69 -0.52 7.14
CA LEU A 26 12.56 -0.19 8.26
C LEU A 26 13.72 0.68 7.78
N ASP A 27 13.95 1.80 8.46
CA ASP A 27 15.18 2.56 8.33
C ASP A 27 16.23 1.93 9.25
N THR A 28 17.16 1.19 8.67
CA THR A 28 18.20 0.47 9.42
C THR A 28 19.29 1.40 9.97
N SER A 29 19.44 2.62 9.45
CA SER A 29 20.41 3.59 9.97
C SER A 29 19.97 4.15 11.34
N LEU A 30 18.65 4.20 11.56
CA LEU A 30 18.02 4.69 12.78
C LEU A 30 17.42 3.57 13.65
N GLY A 31 17.36 2.35 13.12
CA GLY A 31 16.77 1.19 13.81
C GLY A 31 15.27 1.32 14.06
N ARG A 32 14.53 2.04 13.21
CA ARG A 32 13.10 2.34 13.42
C ARG A 32 12.28 2.27 12.13
N PRO A 33 10.95 2.09 12.20
CA PRO A 33 10.11 2.09 11.01
C PRO A 33 10.20 3.40 10.22
N ALA A 34 10.25 3.30 8.90
CA ALA A 34 10.29 4.45 8.01
C ALA A 34 8.86 4.91 7.71
N ALA A 35 8.42 5.96 8.41
CA ALA A 35 7.10 6.54 8.24
C ALA A 35 7.04 7.48 7.02
N ASN A 36 5.83 7.63 6.47
CA ASN A 36 5.50 8.56 5.38
C ASN A 36 6.24 8.33 4.04
N VAL A 37 6.84 7.16 3.85
CA VAL A 37 7.46 6.75 2.59
C VAL A 37 6.36 6.49 1.56
N ARG A 38 6.43 7.13 0.39
CA ARG A 38 5.52 6.85 -0.71
C ARG A 38 5.85 5.50 -1.33
N VAL A 39 4.81 4.72 -1.63
CA VAL A 39 4.91 3.37 -2.18
C VAL A 39 3.89 3.20 -3.30
N GLU A 40 4.32 2.60 -4.41
CA GLU A 40 3.42 2.19 -5.50
C GLU A 40 3.49 0.69 -5.74
N LEU A 41 2.34 0.08 -5.97
CA LEU A 41 2.24 -1.25 -6.59
C LEU A 41 1.95 -1.07 -8.07
N GLN A 42 2.72 -1.72 -8.93
CA GLN A 42 2.55 -1.68 -10.37
C GLN A 42 2.52 -3.10 -10.95
N GLN A 43 1.79 -3.31 -12.04
CA GLN A 43 1.71 -4.58 -12.77
C GLN A 43 2.29 -4.39 -14.17
N LEU A 44 3.02 -5.39 -14.66
CA LEU A 44 3.46 -5.44 -16.04
C LEU A 44 2.28 -5.86 -16.94
N GLN A 45 1.85 -4.97 -17.84
CA GLN A 45 0.78 -5.20 -18.80
C GLN A 45 1.28 -4.79 -20.20
N SER A 46 1.27 -5.72 -21.16
CA SER A 46 1.73 -5.44 -22.53
C SER A 46 3.12 -4.80 -22.62
N ASN A 47 4.07 -5.27 -21.80
CA ASN A 47 5.43 -4.73 -21.65
C ASN A 47 5.53 -3.31 -21.05
N GLU A 48 4.44 -2.78 -20.50
CA GLU A 48 4.41 -1.50 -19.79
C GLU A 48 4.06 -1.70 -18.32
N TRP A 49 4.68 -0.92 -17.44
CA TRP A 49 4.32 -0.93 -16.03
C TRP A 49 3.15 0.01 -15.77
N ARG A 50 2.04 -0.54 -15.27
CA ARG A 50 0.83 0.22 -14.93
C ARG A 50 0.60 0.23 -13.43
N ARG A 51 0.33 1.41 -12.87
CA ARG A 51 0.03 1.59 -11.44
C ARG A 51 -1.29 0.89 -11.08
N VAL A 52 -1.21 0.01 -10.09
CA VAL A 52 -2.34 -0.66 -9.46
C VAL A 52 -2.85 0.20 -8.31
N SER A 53 -1.96 0.69 -7.46
CA SER A 53 -2.27 1.56 -6.33
C SER A 53 -1.07 2.42 -5.94
N GLU A 54 -1.34 3.42 -5.09
CA GLU A 54 -0.33 4.13 -4.32
C GLU A 54 -0.75 4.28 -2.86
N GLY A 55 0.21 4.50 -1.98
CA GLY A 55 -0.01 4.81 -0.58
C GLY A 55 1.24 5.37 0.08
N ARG A 56 1.13 5.72 1.36
CA ARG A 56 2.28 6.08 2.21
C ARG A 56 2.33 5.18 3.44
N THR A 57 3.53 4.95 3.95
CA THR A 57 3.70 4.20 5.20
C THR A 57 3.21 5.00 6.41
N ASN A 58 2.60 4.31 7.38
CA ASN A 58 2.18 4.87 8.66
C ASN A 58 3.36 4.93 9.65
N ALA A 59 3.08 5.27 10.91
CA ALA A 59 4.10 5.35 11.96
C ALA A 59 4.80 4.01 12.28
N ASP A 60 4.17 2.88 11.92
CA ASP A 60 4.75 1.53 12.00
C ASP A 60 5.45 1.13 10.69
N GLY A 61 5.71 2.06 9.78
CA GLY A 61 6.41 1.78 8.51
C GLY A 61 5.61 0.92 7.54
N ARG A 62 4.31 0.71 7.75
CA ARG A 62 3.43 -0.12 6.90
C ARG A 62 2.52 0.74 6.05
N VAL A 63 2.24 0.32 4.83
CA VAL A 63 1.24 1.02 4.00
C VAL A 63 -0.14 0.88 4.65
N ALA A 64 -0.74 2.00 5.03
CA ALA A 64 -2.01 2.02 5.77
C ALA A 64 -3.21 1.63 4.89
N THR A 65 -3.10 1.87 3.58
CA THR A 65 -4.10 1.49 2.59
C THR A 65 -3.81 0.10 2.03
N HIS A 66 -4.84 -0.53 1.47
CA HIS A 66 -4.66 -1.80 0.76
C HIS A 66 -3.92 -1.57 -0.58
N LEU A 67 -2.75 -2.19 -0.75
CA LEU A 67 -1.96 -2.12 -1.98
C LEU A 67 -2.67 -2.79 -3.17
N VAL A 68 -3.46 -3.82 -2.91
CA VAL A 68 -4.44 -4.30 -3.88
C VAL A 68 -5.80 -3.80 -3.41
N PRO A 69 -6.54 -3.01 -4.20
CA PRO A 69 -7.85 -2.52 -3.78
C PRO A 69 -8.85 -3.66 -3.58
N GLU A 70 -9.72 -3.56 -2.57
CA GLU A 70 -10.72 -4.59 -2.23
C GLU A 70 -11.62 -4.99 -3.40
N ALA A 71 -12.02 -4.01 -4.22
CA ALA A 71 -12.86 -4.24 -5.39
C ALA A 71 -12.12 -4.83 -6.60
N SER A 72 -10.80 -5.06 -6.49
CA SER A 72 -9.97 -5.55 -7.59
C SER A 72 -9.73 -7.06 -7.50
N VAL A 73 -9.83 -7.73 -8.64
CA VAL A 73 -9.37 -9.12 -8.77
C VAL A 73 -7.84 -9.12 -8.85
N PHE A 74 -7.18 -9.82 -7.93
CA PHE A 74 -5.73 -9.98 -7.95
C PHE A 74 -5.34 -11.07 -8.95
N HIS A 75 -4.97 -10.65 -10.16
CA HIS A 75 -4.61 -11.55 -11.25
C HIS A 75 -3.19 -12.07 -11.11
N ALA A 76 -2.94 -13.30 -11.58
CA ALA A 76 -1.57 -13.80 -11.73
C ALA A 76 -0.81 -12.92 -12.75
N GLY A 77 0.45 -12.62 -12.47
CA GLY A 77 1.30 -11.82 -13.35
C GLY A 77 2.52 -11.27 -12.62
N THR A 78 3.29 -10.43 -13.32
CA THR A 78 4.47 -9.79 -12.75
C THR A 78 4.09 -8.44 -12.16
N TYR A 79 4.45 -8.24 -10.90
CA TYR A 79 4.26 -6.99 -10.18
C TYR A 79 5.61 -6.43 -9.72
N ARG A 80 5.68 -5.11 -9.56
CA ARG A 80 6.78 -4.44 -8.85
C ARG A 80 6.24 -3.48 -7.80
N MET A 81 7.04 -3.33 -6.76
CA MET A 81 6.88 -2.29 -5.76
C MET A 81 7.89 -1.19 -6.05
N VAL A 82 7.45 0.06 -6.00
CA VAL A 82 8.34 1.23 -6.09
C VAL A 82 8.29 1.95 -4.75
N PHE A 83 9.47 2.08 -4.11
CA PHE A 83 9.64 2.78 -2.85
C PHE A 83 10.37 4.09 -3.13
N TYR A 84 9.75 5.22 -2.78
CA TYR A 84 10.32 6.54 -3.03
C TYR A 84 11.24 6.92 -1.86
N THR A 85 12.42 6.28 -1.79
CA THR A 85 13.40 6.44 -0.70
C THR A 85 14.06 7.81 -0.74
N GLN A 86 14.27 8.38 -1.93
CA GLN A 86 14.84 9.72 -2.08
C GLN A 86 13.99 10.76 -1.35
N GLU A 87 12.68 10.81 -1.60
CA GLU A 87 11.75 11.71 -0.89
C GLU A 87 11.86 11.54 0.63
N TYR A 88 12.00 10.30 1.12
CA TYR A 88 12.13 10.01 2.54
C TYR A 88 13.45 10.55 3.12
N PHE A 89 14.60 10.27 2.50
CA PHE A 89 15.90 10.69 3.04
C PHE A 89 16.13 12.19 2.90
N GLU A 90 15.67 12.82 1.82
CA GLU A 90 15.75 14.27 1.63
C GLU A 90 15.03 15.03 2.75
N THR A 91 13.85 14.57 3.18
CA THR A 91 13.13 15.18 4.31
C THR A 91 13.86 15.04 5.64
N ASN A 92 14.80 14.10 5.75
CA ASN A 92 15.66 13.89 6.90
C ASN A 92 17.05 14.55 6.73
N GLY A 93 17.28 15.30 5.66
CA GLY A 93 18.56 15.97 5.39
C GLY A 93 19.70 15.02 5.05
N ILE A 94 19.39 13.82 4.56
CA ILE A 94 20.37 12.79 4.19
C ILE A 94 20.41 12.71 2.66
N SER A 95 21.61 12.85 2.09
CA SER A 95 21.82 12.49 0.68
C SER A 95 21.88 10.98 0.57
N GLU A 96 21.13 10.43 -0.37
CA GLU A 96 21.03 8.99 -0.59
C GLU A 96 21.47 8.64 -2.03
N PHE A 97 21.47 7.36 -2.38
CA PHE A 97 22.03 6.87 -3.65
C PHE A 97 20.98 6.52 -4.71
N PHE A 98 19.79 6.08 -4.29
CA PHE A 98 18.71 5.56 -5.14
C PHE A 98 17.76 6.66 -5.65
#